data_AF-A0A0J1BCY0-F1
#
_entry.id   AF-A0A0J1BCY0-F1
#
_cell.length_a   1.000
_cell.length_b   1.000
_cell.length_c   1.000
_cell.angle_alpha   90.00
_cell.angle_beta   90.00
_cell.angle_gamma   90.00
#
_symmetry.space_group_name_H-M   'P 1'
#
loop_
_entity.id
_entity.type
_entity.pdbx_description
1 polymer ?
#
loop_
_entity_poly.entity_id
_entity_poly.type
_entity_poly.pdbx_seq_one_letter_code
_entity_poly.pdbx_strand_id
1 'polypeptide(L)'
;MATEQTEDTPPEEIPVEIVLRYNKDDTDEHGFASVWNVASATCDGDTARTRDMAGRMLGFLCKKDYEHVVCSSTDASYLDEWFERDKAILYNWKADSETTDAITQHAYVPAAAMISFLKREKFKPTANYSPRRADRVAWFQEKWGLG
;
A
#
# COMPACT_ATOMS: atom_id res chain seq x y z
N MET A 1 -57.32 -0.05 5.97
CA MET A 1 -56.44 0.67 6.92
C MET A 1 -55.69 -0.39 7.69
N ALA A 2 -54.38 -0.48 7.80
CA ALA A 2 -53.25 0.17 7.14
C ALA A 2 -52.13 -0.89 7.10
N THR A 3 -51.33 -0.91 6.05
CA THR A 3 -50.17 -1.80 5.86
C THR A 3 -49.02 -1.34 6.73
N GLU A 4 -48.50 -2.18 7.63
CA GLU A 4 -47.23 -1.93 8.32
C GLU A 4 -46.08 -2.39 7.41
N GLN A 5 -45.35 -1.40 6.89
CA GLN A 5 -44.08 -1.56 6.18
C GLN A 5 -42.98 -1.66 7.22
N THR A 6 -42.32 -2.80 7.33
CA THR A 6 -41.07 -2.92 8.08
C THR A 6 -39.96 -2.33 7.21
N GLU A 7 -39.46 -1.16 7.60
CA GLU A 7 -38.33 -0.47 6.98
C GLU A 7 -37.07 -1.34 7.06
N ASP A 8 -36.60 -1.79 5.89
CA ASP A 8 -35.30 -2.39 5.66
C ASP A 8 -34.25 -1.26 5.78
N THR A 9 -33.67 -1.12 6.97
CA THR A 9 -32.55 -0.20 7.20
C THR A 9 -31.27 -0.94 6.78
N PRO A 10 -30.50 -0.43 5.80
CA PRO A 10 -29.21 -1.03 5.45
C PRO A 10 -28.29 -0.97 6.68
N PRO A 11 -27.53 -2.03 6.99
CA PRO A 11 -26.61 -2.00 8.12
C PRO A 11 -25.61 -0.85 7.93
N GLU A 12 -25.63 0.11 8.86
CA GLU A 12 -24.55 1.10 9.00
C GLU A 12 -23.25 0.33 9.21
N GLU A 13 -22.37 0.37 8.22
CA GLU A 13 -21.00 -0.10 8.35
C GLU A 13 -20.31 0.73 9.42
N ILE A 14 -20.24 0.19 10.64
CA ILE A 14 -19.46 0.74 11.74
C ILE A 14 -18.05 0.98 11.19
N PRO A 15 -17.52 2.22 11.19
CA PRO A 15 -16.19 2.47 10.66
C PRO A 15 -15.21 1.70 11.52
N VAL A 16 -14.70 0.60 10.99
CA VAL A 16 -13.60 -0.16 11.60
C VAL A 16 -12.45 0.83 11.73
N GLU A 17 -12.14 1.22 12.96
CA GLU A 17 -11.03 2.12 13.24
C GLU A 17 -9.74 1.37 12.95
N ILE A 18 -9.24 1.51 11.71
CA ILE A 18 -8.02 0.86 11.27
C ILE A 18 -6.83 1.57 11.93
N VAL A 19 -6.22 0.90 12.90
CA VAL A 19 -5.05 1.39 13.62
C VAL A 19 -3.77 1.01 12.86
N LEU A 20 -3.10 2.02 12.31
CA LEU A 20 -1.80 1.84 11.64
C LEU A 20 -0.74 1.37 12.64
N ARG A 21 -0.17 0.20 12.37
CA ARG A 21 0.88 -0.46 13.18
C ARG A 21 1.86 -1.22 12.29
N TYR A 22 3.01 -1.54 12.85
CA TYR A 22 4.01 -2.42 12.25
C TYR A 22 4.51 -3.39 13.33
N ASN A 23 4.89 -4.59 12.93
CA ASN A 23 5.55 -5.53 13.83
C ASN A 23 7.07 -5.25 13.83
N LYS A 24 7.68 -5.29 15.01
CA LYS A 24 9.15 -5.14 15.14
C LYS A 24 9.88 -6.39 14.66
N ASP A 25 9.25 -7.56 14.69
CA ASP A 25 9.87 -8.79 14.20
C ASP A 25 9.96 -8.82 12.66
N ASP A 26 9.12 -8.02 11.99
CA ASP A 26 9.12 -7.86 10.54
C ASP A 26 10.02 -6.70 10.06
N THR A 27 10.77 -6.08 10.99
CA THR A 27 11.78 -5.07 10.67
C THR A 27 13.18 -5.66 10.72
N ASP A 28 14.05 -5.24 9.80
CA ASP A 28 15.45 -5.60 9.80
C ASP A 28 16.26 -4.89 10.92
N GLU A 29 17.57 -5.15 10.97
CA GLU A 29 18.50 -4.53 11.94
C GLU A 29 18.55 -2.99 11.87
N HIS A 30 18.08 -2.40 10.76
CA HIS A 30 18.03 -0.97 10.52
C HIS A 30 16.62 -0.38 10.68
N GLY A 31 15.63 -1.19 11.04
CA GLY A 31 14.24 -0.76 11.24
C GLY A 31 13.44 -0.63 9.95
N PHE A 32 13.90 -1.20 8.83
CA PHE A 32 13.18 -1.23 7.58
C PHE A 32 12.26 -2.45 7.52
N ALA A 33 11.07 -2.25 6.98
CA ALA A 33 10.12 -3.32 6.65
C ALA A 33 9.58 -3.08 5.24
N SER A 34 9.05 -4.11 4.60
CA SER A 34 8.32 -3.93 3.35
C SER A 34 7.00 -3.19 3.59
N VAL A 35 6.52 -2.43 2.60
CA VAL A 35 5.17 -1.82 2.64
C VAL A 35 4.11 -2.90 2.87
N TRP A 36 4.31 -4.08 2.30
CA TRP A 36 3.47 -5.25 2.54
C TRP A 36 3.42 -5.64 4.03
N ASN A 37 4.56 -5.74 4.71
CA ASN A 37 4.60 -6.13 6.13
C ASN A 37 3.90 -5.09 7.02
N VAL A 38 4.05 -3.80 6.73
CA VAL A 38 3.33 -2.73 7.44
C VAL A 38 1.81 -2.82 7.22
N ALA A 39 1.38 -3.09 5.98
CA ALA A 39 -0.01 -3.32 5.65
C ALA A 39 -0.57 -4.58 6.34
N SER A 40 0.20 -5.67 6.33
CA SER A 40 -0.16 -6.97 6.93
C SER A 40 -0.36 -6.84 8.43
N ALA A 41 0.57 -6.17 9.12
CA ALA A 41 0.45 -5.87 10.54
C ALA A 41 -0.80 -5.02 10.85
N THR A 42 -1.19 -4.12 9.94
CA THR A 42 -2.40 -3.31 10.08
C THR A 42 -3.68 -4.15 9.89
N CYS A 43 -3.65 -5.13 8.99
CA CYS A 43 -4.79 -5.97 8.61
C CYS A 43 -4.86 -7.35 9.30
N ASP A 44 -4.09 -7.56 10.38
CA ASP A 44 -4.04 -8.82 11.14
C ASP A 44 -3.70 -10.05 10.27
N GLY A 45 -2.91 -9.85 9.20
CA GLY A 45 -2.45 -10.92 8.30
C GLY A 45 -3.48 -11.43 7.29
N ASP A 46 -4.66 -10.81 7.16
CA ASP A 46 -5.60 -11.13 6.08
C ASP A 46 -5.01 -10.70 4.73
N THR A 47 -4.65 -11.66 3.87
CA THR A 47 -4.00 -11.41 2.57
C THR A 47 -4.79 -10.48 1.66
N ALA A 48 -6.11 -10.64 1.57
CA ALA A 48 -6.93 -9.83 0.66
C ALA A 48 -7.00 -8.37 1.13
N ARG A 49 -7.18 -8.17 2.43
CA ARG A 49 -7.16 -6.83 3.04
C ARG A 49 -5.77 -6.21 3.01
N THR A 50 -4.73 -7.02 3.22
CA THR A 50 -3.33 -6.60 3.15
C THR A 50 -2.99 -6.06 1.78
N ARG A 51 -3.37 -6.76 0.71
CA ARG A 51 -3.15 -6.30 -0.67
C ARG A 51 -3.83 -4.97 -0.96
N ASP A 52 -5.10 -4.83 -0.57
CA ASP A 52 -5.82 -3.55 -0.74
C ASP A 52 -5.14 -2.43 0.06
N MET A 53 -4.78 -2.69 1.31
CA MET A 53 -4.10 -1.73 2.18
C MET A 53 -2.73 -1.33 1.65
N ALA A 54 -1.92 -2.29 1.20
CA ALA A 54 -0.59 -2.07 0.64
C ALA A 54 -0.67 -1.23 -0.64
N GLY A 55 -1.64 -1.53 -1.52
CA GLY A 55 -1.90 -0.71 -2.72
C GLY A 55 -2.29 0.73 -2.38
N ARG A 56 -3.14 0.93 -1.36
CA ARG A 56 -3.51 2.28 -0.89
C ARG A 56 -2.36 3.03 -0.25
N MET A 57 -1.56 2.35 0.57
CA MET A 57 -0.35 2.91 1.18
C MET A 57 0.62 3.34 0.08
N LEU A 58 0.92 2.46 -0.88
CA LEU A 58 1.81 2.76 -2.00
C LEU A 58 1.31 3.93 -2.85
N GLY A 59 0.01 3.95 -3.17
CA GLY A 59 -0.63 5.05 -3.88
C GLY A 59 -0.53 6.38 -3.14
N PHE A 60 -0.63 6.36 -1.81
CA PHE A 60 -0.46 7.54 -0.98
C PHE A 60 0.99 8.02 -0.92
N LEU A 61 1.95 7.09 -0.74
CA LEU A 61 3.38 7.39 -0.72
C LEU A 61 3.82 8.03 -2.04
N CYS A 62 3.40 7.45 -3.17
CA CYS A 62 3.64 8.01 -4.49
C CYS A 62 3.01 9.41 -4.65
N LYS A 63 1.74 9.57 -4.26
CA LYS A 63 1.03 10.86 -4.34
C LYS A 63 1.69 11.97 -3.51
N LYS A 64 2.41 11.60 -2.45
CA LYS A 64 3.10 12.54 -1.55
C LYS A 64 4.60 12.63 -1.81
N ASP A 65 5.09 11.99 -2.87
CA ASP A 65 6.52 11.89 -3.21
C ASP A 65 7.38 11.47 -2.01
N TYR A 66 6.98 10.40 -1.31
CA TYR A 66 7.73 9.91 -0.16
C TYR A 66 9.09 9.37 -0.60
N GLU A 67 10.17 9.96 -0.07
CA GLU A 67 11.54 9.74 -0.55
C GLU A 67 12.26 8.54 0.07
N HIS A 68 11.81 8.06 1.24
CA HIS A 68 12.54 7.03 2.00
C HIS A 68 12.14 5.60 1.62
N VAL A 69 11.64 5.38 0.40
CA VAL A 69 11.45 4.02 -0.08
C VAL A 69 12.75 3.55 -0.70
N VAL A 70 13.20 2.37 -0.28
CA VAL A 70 14.43 1.74 -0.74
C VAL A 70 14.11 0.37 -1.30
N CYS A 71 14.89 -0.04 -2.28
CA CYS A 71 14.83 -1.34 -2.92
C CYS A 71 16.25 -1.88 -2.95
N SER A 72 16.45 -3.16 -2.60
CA SER A 72 17.78 -3.77 -2.72
C SER A 72 18.14 -3.91 -4.20
N SER A 73 19.43 -4.04 -4.53
CA SER A 73 19.84 -4.24 -5.93
C SER A 73 19.25 -5.52 -6.53
N THR A 74 19.09 -6.57 -5.72
CA THR A 74 18.50 -7.84 -6.15
C THR A 74 17.01 -7.69 -6.42
N ASP A 75 16.29 -7.01 -5.52
CA ASP A 75 14.87 -6.73 -5.69
C ASP A 75 14.63 -5.79 -6.87
N ALA A 76 15.54 -4.85 -7.11
CA ALA A 76 15.43 -3.95 -8.26
C ALA A 76 15.53 -4.71 -9.58
N SER A 77 16.53 -5.60 -9.72
CA SER A 77 16.62 -6.47 -10.89
C SER A 77 15.38 -7.35 -11.08
N TYR A 78 14.83 -7.90 -10.00
CA TYR A 78 13.59 -8.68 -10.05
C TYR A 78 12.39 -7.85 -10.54
N LEU A 79 12.27 -6.61 -10.06
CA LEU A 79 11.19 -5.71 -10.46
C LEU A 79 11.35 -5.23 -11.91
N ASP A 80 12.58 -5.05 -12.39
CA ASP A 80 12.87 -4.74 -13.79
C ASP A 80 12.51 -5.91 -14.71
N GLU A 81 12.87 -7.16 -14.36
CA GLU A 81 12.45 -8.35 -15.09
C GLU A 81 10.91 -8.47 -15.15
N TRP A 82 10.25 -8.15 -14.04
CA TRP A 82 8.79 -8.05 -14.01
C TRP A 82 8.26 -6.95 -14.93
N PHE A 83 8.89 -5.79 -14.94
CA PHE A 83 8.50 -4.67 -15.79
C PHE A 83 8.67 -4.98 -17.29
N GLU A 84 9.72 -5.70 -17.66
CA GLU A 84 9.92 -6.19 -19.03
C GLU A 84 8.80 -7.14 -19.47
N ARG A 85 8.34 -8.01 -18.56
CA ARG A 85 7.23 -8.93 -18.82
C ARG A 85 5.87 -8.23 -18.82
N ASP A 86 5.62 -7.37 -17.84
CA ASP A 86 4.38 -6.64 -17.65
C ASP A 86 4.63 -5.23 -17.12
N LYS A 87 4.55 -4.27 -18.05
CA LYS A 87 4.69 -2.83 -17.75
C LYS A 87 3.64 -2.32 -16.77
N ALA A 88 2.55 -3.07 -16.56
CA ALA A 88 1.51 -2.73 -15.59
C ALA A 88 1.99 -2.74 -14.15
N ILE A 89 3.15 -3.33 -13.84
CA ILE A 89 3.70 -3.31 -12.48
C ILE A 89 3.85 -1.90 -11.89
N LEU A 90 4.17 -0.91 -12.74
CA LEU A 90 4.34 0.48 -12.31
C LEU A 90 3.02 1.24 -12.12
N TYR A 91 1.86 0.67 -12.47
CA TYR A 91 0.60 1.42 -12.39
C TYR A 91 -0.65 0.62 -12.02
N ASN A 92 -0.61 -0.71 -11.95
CA ASN A 92 -1.77 -1.51 -11.56
C ASN A 92 -1.66 -1.93 -10.08
N TRP A 93 -2.00 -1.02 -9.17
CA TRP A 93 -1.98 -1.29 -7.72
C TRP A 93 -3.40 -1.41 -7.18
N LYS A 94 -3.98 -2.58 -7.36
CA LYS A 94 -5.35 -2.90 -6.96
C LYS A 94 -5.37 -4.14 -6.06
N ALA A 95 -6.46 -4.28 -5.31
CA ALA A 95 -6.70 -5.41 -4.41
C ALA A 95 -6.82 -6.78 -5.10
N ASP A 96 -6.95 -6.81 -6.42
CA ASP A 96 -7.04 -8.03 -7.23
C ASP A 96 -5.77 -8.31 -8.04
N SER A 97 -4.74 -7.46 -7.89
CA SER A 97 -3.58 -7.50 -8.78
C SER A 97 -2.32 -8.00 -8.10
N GLU A 98 -1.72 -9.05 -8.66
CA GLU A 98 -0.43 -9.60 -8.22
C GLU A 98 0.72 -8.59 -8.36
N THR A 99 0.60 -7.61 -9.26
CA THR A 99 1.61 -6.53 -9.36
C THR A 99 1.67 -5.68 -8.10
N THR A 100 0.57 -5.57 -7.35
CA THR A 100 0.56 -4.93 -6.03
C THR A 100 1.43 -5.72 -5.05
N ASP A 101 1.33 -7.05 -5.06
CA ASP A 101 2.07 -7.93 -4.16
C ASP A 101 3.56 -7.83 -4.46
N ALA A 102 3.92 -8.02 -5.73
CA ALA A 102 5.30 -7.92 -6.20
C ALA A 102 5.92 -6.59 -5.76
N ILE A 103 5.30 -5.45 -6.12
CA ILE A 103 5.93 -4.16 -5.82
C ILE A 103 5.99 -3.87 -4.32
N THR A 104 4.97 -4.19 -3.54
CA THR A 104 4.90 -3.80 -2.12
C THR A 104 5.70 -4.72 -1.20
N GLN A 105 5.99 -5.95 -1.61
CA GLN A 105 6.89 -6.85 -0.89
C GLN A 105 8.36 -6.44 -1.05
N HIS A 106 8.70 -5.83 -2.18
CA HIS A 106 10.06 -5.35 -2.49
C HIS A 106 10.27 -3.85 -2.22
N ALA A 107 9.24 -3.17 -1.70
CA ALA A 107 9.25 -1.78 -1.31
C ALA A 107 9.62 -1.62 0.17
N TYR A 108 10.90 -1.40 0.50
CA TYR A 108 11.33 -1.26 1.90
C TYR A 108 11.26 0.19 2.37
N VAL A 109 10.80 0.38 3.59
CA VAL A 109 10.61 1.70 4.21
C VAL A 109 11.01 1.65 5.67
N PRO A 110 11.56 2.73 6.25
CA PRO A 110 11.75 2.82 7.69
C PRO A 110 10.38 2.80 8.37
N ALA A 111 10.02 1.68 9.00
CA ALA A 111 8.63 1.39 9.37
C ALA A 111 8.05 2.43 10.34
N ALA A 112 8.84 2.84 11.34
CA ALA A 112 8.46 3.87 12.31
C ALA A 112 8.26 5.24 11.65
N ALA A 113 9.12 5.60 10.69
CA ALA A 113 9.04 6.87 9.97
C ALA A 113 7.83 6.91 9.03
N MET A 114 7.58 5.82 8.30
CA MET A 114 6.40 5.67 7.44
C MET A 114 5.11 5.83 8.27
N ILE A 115 4.98 5.14 9.40
CA ILE A 115 3.77 5.24 10.24
C ILE A 115 3.58 6.68 10.74
N SER A 116 4.67 7.32 11.19
CA SER A 116 4.63 8.72 11.63
C SER A 116 4.22 9.66 10.49
N PHE A 117 4.73 9.42 9.29
CA PHE A 117 4.38 10.15 8.07
C PHE A 117 2.90 9.97 7.70
N LEU A 118 2.40 8.74 7.67
CA LEU A 118 1.00 8.44 7.37
C LEU A 118 0.05 9.13 8.34
N LYS A 119 0.38 9.12 9.65
CA LYS A 119 -0.40 9.83 10.67
C LYS A 119 -0.35 11.35 10.49
N ARG A 120 0.84 11.92 10.26
CA ARG A 120 1.04 13.36 10.04
C ARG A 120 0.28 13.87 8.82
N GLU A 121 0.34 13.13 7.72
CA GLU A 121 -0.32 13.46 6.46
C GLU A 121 -1.80 13.06 6.42
N LYS A 122 -2.34 12.56 7.54
CA LYS A 122 -3.74 12.16 7.72
C LYS A 122 -4.19 11.12 6.67
N PHE A 123 -3.36 10.10 6.48
CA PHE A 123 -3.73 8.93 5.68
C PHE A 123 -5.06 8.37 6.15
N LYS A 124 -5.95 8.09 5.20
CA LYS A 124 -7.26 7.50 5.42
C LYS A 124 -7.26 6.10 4.82
N PRO A 125 -7.25 5.04 5.65
CA PRO A 125 -7.25 3.66 5.18
C PRO A 125 -8.40 3.30 4.21
N THR A 126 -9.52 4.00 4.31
CA THR A 126 -10.70 3.80 3.46
C THR A 126 -10.70 4.65 2.18
N ALA A 127 -9.81 5.63 2.04
CA ALA A 127 -9.73 6.47 0.86
C ALA A 127 -9.01 5.78 -0.30
N ASN A 128 -9.44 6.11 -1.53
CA ASN A 128 -8.74 5.68 -2.73
C ASN A 128 -7.66 6.69 -3.10
N TYR A 129 -6.41 6.23 -3.16
CA TYR A 129 -5.26 7.03 -3.57
C TYR A 129 -4.79 6.57 -4.94
N SER A 130 -5.25 7.27 -5.98
CA SER A 130 -4.87 7.00 -7.37
C SER A 130 -4.04 8.15 -7.94
N PRO A 131 -2.70 8.13 -7.76
CA PRO A 131 -1.80 9.06 -8.45
C PRO A 131 -1.89 8.84 -9.97
N ARG A 132 -1.56 9.85 -10.79
CA ARG A 132 -1.62 9.72 -12.25
C ARG A 132 -0.58 8.72 -12.71
N ARG A 133 -0.83 8.03 -13.83
CA ARG A 133 0.13 7.07 -14.40
C ARG A 133 1.51 7.69 -14.61
N ALA A 134 1.58 8.93 -15.10
CA ALA A 134 2.84 9.64 -15.28
C ALA A 134 3.59 9.85 -13.96
N ASP A 135 2.88 10.28 -12.90
CA ASP A 135 3.46 10.49 -11.56
C ASP A 135 4.02 9.17 -10.99
N ARG A 136 3.33 8.04 -11.23
CA ARG A 136 3.83 6.72 -10.81
C ARG A 136 5.12 6.36 -11.52
N VAL A 137 5.14 6.46 -12.85
CA VAL A 137 6.33 6.10 -13.65
C VAL A 137 7.52 6.99 -13.25
N ALA A 138 7.31 8.30 -13.14
CA ALA A 138 8.37 9.22 -12.71
C ALA A 138 8.89 8.87 -11.31
N TRP A 139 8.00 8.58 -10.36
CA TRP A 139 8.40 8.20 -9.00
C TRP A 139 9.26 6.92 -8.98
N PHE A 140 8.90 5.91 -9.76
CA PHE A 140 9.69 4.67 -9.87
C PHE A 140 11.03 4.89 -10.58
N GLN A 141 11.04 5.58 -11.70
CA GLN A 141 12.27 5.80 -12.47
C GLN A 141 13.24 6.74 -11.75
N GLU A 142 12.74 7.84 -11.16
CA GLU A 142 13.58 8.88 -10.57
C GLU A 142 14.01 8.58 -9.13
N LYS A 143 13.15 7.94 -8.32
CA LYS A 143 13.45 7.70 -6.90
C LYS A 143 13.95 6.27 -6.64
N TRP A 144 13.47 5.29 -7.40
CA TRP A 144 13.83 3.88 -7.19
C TRP A 144 14.82 3.36 -8.23
N GLY A 145 14.97 4.06 -9.36
CA GLY A 145 15.78 3.58 -10.48
C GLY A 145 15.17 2.36 -11.17
N LEU A 146 13.85 2.23 -11.16
CA LEU A 146 13.10 1.11 -11.75
C LEU A 146 12.42 1.51 -13.06
N GLY A 147 12.53 0.64 -14.07
CA GLY A 147 11.92 0.83 -15.41
C GLY A 147 12.79 1.59 -16.40
#